data_AF-A0A7C4D1P5-F1
#
_entry.id   AF-A0A7C4D1P5-F1
#
_cell.length_a   1.000
_cell.length_b   1.000
_cell.length_c   1.000
_cell.angle_alpha   90.00
_cell.angle_beta   90.00
_cell.angle_gamma   90.00
#
_symmetry.space_group_name_H-M   'P 1'
#
loop_
_entity.id
_entity.type
_entity.pdbx_description
1 polymer ?
#
loop_
_entity_poly.entity_id
_entity_poly.type
_entity_poly.pdbx_seq_one_letter_code
_entity_poly.pdbx_strand_id
1 'polypeptide(L)' 'MYIENHYYRERTRKGVYQLISDYVRGVSKELEVVPGLFSYKHIDEGTRLLIEYAEIPEKGVVLDLGCGYG' A
#
# COMPACT_ATOMS: atom_id res chain seq x y z
N MET A 1 -32.74 12.51 2.90
CA MET A 1 -31.91 11.29 2.71
C MET A 1 -30.75 11.68 1.81
N TYR A 2 -29.62 12.07 2.40
CA TYR A 2 -28.44 12.51 1.64
C TYR A 2 -27.59 11.27 1.34
N ILE A 3 -27.39 10.97 0.06
CA ILE A 3 -26.41 9.99 -0.38
C ILE A 3 -25.06 10.70 -0.30
N GLU A 4 -24.33 10.51 0.78
CA GLU A 4 -22.93 10.90 0.83
C GLU A 4 -22.14 9.97 -0.10
N ASN A 5 -21.40 10.57 -1.05
CA ASN A 5 -20.50 9.85 -1.94
C ASN A 5 -19.33 9.24 -1.14
N HIS A 6 -19.40 7.94 -0.84
CA HIS A 6 -18.42 7.23 -0.01
C HIS A 6 -17.11 6.90 -0.73
N TYR A 7 -17.00 7.14 -2.05
CA TYR A 7 -15.91 6.56 -2.86
C TYR A 7 -14.99 7.54 -3.57
N TYR A 8 -15.33 8.83 -3.66
CA TYR A 8 -14.42 9.80 -4.27
C TYR A 8 -14.80 11.24 -3.91
N ARG A 9 -13.81 12.03 -3.50
CA ARG A 9 -13.93 13.49 -3.36
C ARG A 9 -12.72 14.12 -3.99
N GLU A 10 -12.96 14.97 -4.98
CA GLU A 10 -11.91 15.71 -5.67
C GLU A 10 -11.16 16.59 -4.66
N ARG A 11 -9.86 16.35 -4.47
CA ARG A 11 -8.99 17.13 -3.58
C ARG A 11 -7.89 17.78 -4.39
N THR A 12 -7.85 19.11 -4.39
CA THR A 12 -6.87 19.96 -5.09
C THR A 12 -5.54 20.12 -4.34
N ARG A 13 -5.28 19.35 -3.28
CA ARG A 13 -4.06 19.48 -2.47
C ARG A 13 -2.95 18.64 -3.10
N LYS A 14 -1.80 19.27 -3.43
CA LYS A 14 -0.54 18.55 -3.70
C LYS A 14 -0.30 17.58 -2.54
N GLY A 15 -0.23 16.28 -2.84
CA GLY A 15 0.02 15.26 -1.83
C GLY A 15 1.36 15.52 -1.15
N VAL A 16 1.36 15.61 0.18
CA VAL A 16 2.62 15.58 0.94
C VAL A 16 3.04 14.12 0.97
N TYR A 17 3.96 13.76 0.08
CA TYR A 17 4.58 12.45 0.09
C TYR A 17 5.51 12.33 1.31
N GLN A 18 5.51 11.17 1.93
CA GLN A 18 6.45 10.77 2.97
C GLN A 18 7.21 9.55 2.46
N LEU A 19 8.46 9.41 2.88
CA LEU A 19 9.22 8.18 2.67
C LEU A 19 9.19 7.37 3.96
N ILE A 20 8.86 6.08 3.83
CA ILE A 20 9.10 5.09 4.88
C ILE A 20 10.06 4.04 4.34
N SER A 21 10.83 3.44 5.24
CA SER A 21 11.73 2.34 4.92
C SER A 21 11.38 1.11 5.74
N ASP A 22 11.49 -0.06 5.11
CA ASP A 22 11.24 -1.33 5.76
C ASP A 22 12.13 -2.43 5.17
N TYR A 23 12.26 -3.54 5.88
CA TYR A 23 12.98 -4.74 5.44
C TYR A 23 12.01 -5.91 5.40
N VAL A 24 11.71 -6.41 4.20
CA VAL A 24 10.78 -7.52 3.95
C VAL A 24 11.37 -8.47 2.92
N ARG A 25 11.21 -9.77 3.16
CA ARG A 25 11.68 -10.87 2.31
C ARG A 25 13.15 -10.77 1.93
N GLY A 26 13.98 -10.33 2.88
CA GLY A 26 15.41 -10.15 2.66
C GLY A 26 15.80 -8.87 1.92
N VAL A 27 14.85 -7.98 1.62
CA VAL A 27 15.06 -6.78 0.78
C VAL A 27 14.67 -5.52 1.54
N SER A 28 15.57 -4.54 1.58
CA SER A 28 15.24 -3.19 2.04
C SER A 28 14.43 -2.44 0.98
N LYS A 29 13.30 -1.86 1.36
CA LYS A 29 12.42 -1.09 0.49
C LYS A 29 12.19 0.30 1.05
N GLU A 30 12.30 1.30 0.17
CA GLU A 30 11.84 2.66 0.42
C GLU A 30 10.52 2.84 -0.33
N LEU A 31 9.51 3.35 0.37
CA LEU A 31 8.14 3.46 -0.11
C LEU A 31 7.67 4.90 0.04
N GLU A 32 7.16 5.47 -1.07
CA GLU A 32 6.50 6.76 -1.07
C GLU A 32 5.04 6.60 -0.67
N VAL A 33 4.65 7.28 0.40
CA VAL A 33 3.31 7.14 1.00
C VAL A 33 2.64 8.49 1.17
N VAL A 34 1.31 8.50 1.16
CA VAL A 34 0.51 9.69 1.41
C VAL A 34 -0.26 9.52 2.72
N PRO A 35 -0.20 10.50 3.65
CA PRO A 35 -0.99 10.45 4.88
C PRO A 35 -2.49 10.25 4.61
N GLY A 36 -3.07 9.26 5.30
CA GLY A 36 -4.47 8.87 5.14
C GLY A 36 -4.69 7.64 4.26
N LEU A 37 -3.65 7.13 3.58
CA LEU A 37 -3.68 5.76 3.05
C LEU A 37 -3.61 4.73 4.19
N PHE A 38 -4.09 3.52 3.90
CA PHE A 38 -3.94 2.38 4.82
C PHE A 38 -2.47 2.19 5.21
N SER A 39 -2.21 2.02 6.51
CA SER A 39 -0.88 1.85 7.09
C SER A 39 0.23 2.77 6.54
N TYR A 40 -0.06 4.05 6.28
CA TYR A 40 0.91 4.96 5.63
C TYR A 40 2.21 5.24 6.44
N LYS A 41 2.37 4.70 7.64
CA LYS A 41 3.57 4.93 8.48
C LYS A 41 4.54 3.75 8.52
N HIS A 42 4.10 2.56 8.12
CA HIS A 42 4.86 1.29 8.15
C HIS A 42 4.15 0.24 7.30
N ILE A 43 4.84 -0.83 6.90
CA ILE A 43 4.16 -1.97 6.28
C ILE A 43 3.26 -2.64 7.32
N ASP A 44 1.98 -2.82 7.00
CA ASP A 44 1.03 -3.52 7.87
C ASP A 44 1.50 -4.96 8.13
N GLU A 45 1.30 -5.47 9.34
CA GLU A 45 1.79 -6.79 9.74
C GLU A 45 1.19 -7.95 8.91
N GLY A 46 -0.06 -7.81 8.47
CA GLY A 46 -0.69 -8.79 7.57
C GLY A 46 -0.07 -8.76 6.18
N THR A 47 0.22 -7.55 5.67
CA THR A 47 0.96 -7.37 4.40
C THR A 47 2.37 -7.94 4.49
N ARG A 48 3.07 -7.72 5.61
CA ARG A 48 4.39 -8.32 5.89
C ARG A 48 4.30 -9.85 5.86
N LEU A 49 3.37 -10.44 6.60
CA LEU A 49 3.18 -11.89 6.62
C LEU A 49 2.91 -12.44 5.21
N LEU A 50 2.07 -11.78 4.42
CA LEU A 50 1.79 -12.18 3.05
C LEU A 50 3.07 -12.14 2.18
N ILE A 51 3.83 -11.05 2.22
CA ILE A 51 5.06 -10.88 1.41
C ILE A 51 6.13 -11.93 1.78
N GLU A 52 6.29 -12.24 3.07
CA GLU A 52 7.28 -13.22 3.53
C GLU A 52 6.95 -14.63 3.05
N TYR A 53 5.68 -15.01 3.13
CA TYR A 53 5.25 -16.41 2.99
C TYR A 53 4.50 -16.73 1.69
N ALA A 54 4.14 -15.75 0.86
CA ALA A 54 3.45 -16.01 -0.40
C ALA A 54 4.32 -16.86 -1.34
N GLU A 55 3.77 -18.00 -1.73
CA GLU A 55 4.32 -18.86 -2.78
C GLU A 55 3.90 -18.31 -4.14
N ILE A 56 4.82 -17.65 -4.83
CA ILE A 56 4.59 -17.09 -6.17
C ILE A 56 5.31 -17.97 -7.19
N PRO A 57 4.60 -18.52 -8.20
CA PRO A 57 5.22 -19.33 -9.23
C PRO A 57 6.18 -18.50 -10.09
N GLU A 58 7.25 -19.12 -10.59
CA GLU A 58 8.23 -18.43 -11.46
C GLU A 58 7.62 -17.86 -12.75
N LYS A 59 6.47 -18.37 -13.18
CA LYS A 59 5.75 -17.96 -14.39
C LYS A 59 4.27 -17.80 -14.11
N GLY A 60 3.68 -16.76 -14.70
CA GLY A 60 2.26 -16.45 -14.56
C GLY A 60 2.03 -14.95 -14.53
N VAL A 61 0.78 -14.56 -14.30
CA VAL A 61 0.37 -13.17 -14.07
C VAL A 61 -0.07 -13.04 -12.62
N VAL A 62 0.50 -12.08 -11.90
CA VAL A 62 0.10 -11.75 -10.52
C VAL A 62 -0.79 -10.51 -10.55
N LEU A 63 -1.87 -10.53 -9.79
CA LEU A 63 -2.72 -9.38 -9.53
C LEU A 63 -2.64 -9.05 -8.05
N ASP A 64 -2.20 -7.83 -7.73
CA ASP A 64 -2.30 -7.27 -6.38
C ASP A 64 -3.58 -6.43 -6.28
N LEU A 65 -4.54 -6.93 -5.52
CA LEU A 65 -5.84 -6.28 -5.37
C LEU A 65 -5.86 -5.51 -4.05
N GLY A 66 -5.98 -4.19 -4.15
CA GLY A 66 -5.91 -3.31 -2.98
C GLY A 66 -4.47 -2.97 -2.58
N CYS A 67 -3.56 -2.89 -3.56
CA CYS A 67 -2.13 -2.66 -3.39
C CYS A 67 -1.73 -1.38 -2.63
N GLY A 68 -2.64 -0.41 -2.46
CA GLY A 68 -2.38 0.77 -1.64
C GLY A 68 -1.22 1.61 -2.17
N TYR A 69 -0.13 1.71 -1.42
CA TYR A 69 1.08 2.46 -1.79
C TYR A 69 2.16 1.61 -2.49
N GLY A 70 1.83 0.38 -2.87
CA GLY A 70 2.74 -0.56 -3.50
C GLY A 70 2.15 -1.94 -3.51
#